data_AF-A0A7Y1TUW4-F1
#
_entry.id   AF-A0A7Y1TUW4-F1
#
_cell.length_a   1.000
_cell.length_b   1.000
_cell.length_c   1.000
_cell.angle_alpha   90.00
_cell.angle_beta   90.00
_cell.angle_gamma   90.00
#
_symmetry.space_group_name_H-M   'P 1'
#
loop_
_entity.id
_entity.type
_entity.pdbx_description
1 polymer ?
#
loop_
_entity_poly.entity_id
_entity_poly.type
_entity_poly.pdbx_seq_one_letter_code
_entity_poly.pdbx_strand_id
1 'polypeptide(L)'
;MKPLLATILVAALLLSACSADKPESSGPASADASTALATLLDEHFEHSLVLDPKKATQMGDYRYNDRLAITYSEEHRRTKRALDEEYLTRLLTINRGDLSYQEQLSYDMFRVLREQSLEGDLYPSHLQPVNQFYLMTNSFAQLGSGEGVHPFQSVKDYDDFLSRAN
;
A
#
# COMPACT_ATOMS: atom_id res chain seq x y z
N MET A 1 -2.14 -56.80 -9.81
CA MET A 1 -2.81 -56.47 -8.52
C MET A 1 -1.89 -55.83 -7.47
N LYS A 2 -0.56 -55.92 -7.58
CA LYS A 2 0.39 -55.26 -6.65
C LYS A 2 0.72 -53.77 -6.91
N PRO A 3 0.54 -53.15 -8.10
CA PRO A 3 0.87 -51.73 -8.25
C PRO A 3 -0.27 -50.79 -7.80
N LEU A 4 -1.50 -51.31 -7.63
CA LEU A 4 -2.66 -50.52 -7.22
C LEU A 4 -2.70 -50.21 -5.70
N LEU A 5 -2.06 -51.04 -4.88
CA LEU A 5 -1.96 -50.83 -3.43
C LEU A 5 -0.90 -49.77 -3.07
N ALA A 6 0.14 -49.60 -3.88
CA ALA A 6 1.19 -48.60 -3.66
C ALA A 6 0.70 -47.17 -3.95
N THR A 7 -0.20 -46.99 -4.92
CA THR A 7 -0.73 -45.66 -5.31
C THR A 7 -1.73 -45.10 -4.29
N ILE A 8 -2.46 -45.96 -3.58
CA ILE A 8 -3.43 -45.53 -2.55
C ILE A 8 -2.72 -45.07 -1.27
N LEU A 9 -1.56 -45.64 -0.95
CA LEU A 9 -0.80 -45.28 0.26
C LEU A 9 -0.12 -43.90 0.15
N VAL A 10 0.28 -43.49 -1.06
CA VAL A 10 0.90 -42.17 -1.30
C VAL A 10 -0.14 -41.04 -1.27
N ALA A 11 -1.38 -41.29 -1.70
CA ALA A 11 -2.46 -40.31 -1.65
C ALA A 11 -2.93 -40.00 -0.22
N ALA A 12 -2.85 -40.97 0.71
CA ALA A 12 -3.23 -40.78 2.11
C ALA A 12 -2.21 -39.93 2.91
N LEU A 13 -0.92 -39.99 2.55
CA LEU A 13 0.14 -39.22 3.20
C LEU A 13 0.15 -37.72 2.84
N LEU A 14 -0.42 -37.35 1.68
CA LEU A 14 -0.53 -35.95 1.25
C LEU A 14 -1.69 -35.19 1.91
N LEU A 15 -2.66 -35.89 2.53
CA LEU A 15 -3.83 -35.30 3.17
C LEU A 15 -3.63 -34.96 4.66
N SER A 16 -2.58 -35.48 5.32
CA SER A 16 -2.25 -35.14 6.72
C SER A 16 -1.30 -33.95 6.87
N ALA A 17 -0.79 -33.38 5.76
CA ALA A 17 0.03 -32.17 5.80
C ALA A 17 -0.79 -30.87 5.92
N CYS A 18 -2.12 -30.96 5.87
CA CYS A 18 -3.05 -29.84 6.07
C CYS A 18 -3.62 -29.84 7.49
N SER A 19 -2.80 -30.09 8.51
CA SER A 19 -3.11 -29.54 9.83
C SER A 19 -2.80 -28.05 9.75
N ALA A 20 -3.84 -27.27 9.40
CA ALA A 20 -3.81 -25.83 9.56
C ALA A 20 -3.48 -25.55 11.03
N ASP A 21 -2.27 -25.07 11.30
CA ASP A 21 -2.00 -24.33 12.53
C ASP A 21 -3.07 -23.25 12.61
N LYS A 22 -4.01 -23.45 13.53
CA LYS A 22 -5.02 -22.46 13.84
C LYS A 22 -4.20 -21.30 14.41
N PRO A 23 -4.16 -20.13 13.76
CA PRO A 23 -3.38 -19.03 14.29
C PRO A 23 -3.81 -18.81 15.74
N GLU A 24 -2.86 -18.88 16.66
CA GLU A 24 -3.10 -18.66 18.07
C GLU A 24 -3.83 -17.33 18.22
N SER A 25 -5.10 -17.43 18.64
CA SER A 25 -5.91 -16.29 19.02
C SER A 25 -5.36 -15.75 20.33
N SER A 26 -4.34 -14.91 20.26
CA SER A 26 -3.78 -14.22 21.43
C SER A 26 -4.75 -13.11 21.86
N GLY A 27 -5.45 -13.33 22.97
CA GLY A 27 -6.17 -12.32 23.76
C GLY A 27 -7.32 -11.57 23.05
N PRO A 28 -8.41 -11.22 23.75
CA PRO A 28 -9.40 -10.31 23.17
C PRO A 28 -8.79 -8.92 23.00
N ALA A 29 -8.84 -8.36 21.79
CA ALA A 29 -8.51 -6.97 21.54
C ALA A 29 -9.50 -6.03 22.25
N SER A 30 -9.03 -4.85 22.65
CA SER A 30 -9.89 -3.76 23.09
C SER A 30 -10.63 -3.17 21.89
N ALA A 31 -11.96 -3.13 21.95
CA ALA A 31 -12.79 -2.60 20.87
C ALA A 31 -12.43 -1.15 20.49
N ASP A 32 -12.06 -0.34 21.48
CA ASP A 32 -11.64 1.06 21.27
C ASP A 32 -10.29 1.14 20.56
N ALA A 33 -9.31 0.29 20.94
CA ALA A 33 -7.99 0.26 20.31
C ALA A 33 -8.06 -0.26 18.87
N SER A 34 -8.84 -1.32 18.63
CA SER A 34 -9.11 -1.85 17.29
C SER A 34 -9.74 -0.81 16.39
N THR A 35 -10.75 -0.09 16.88
CA THR A 35 -11.44 0.96 16.12
C THR A 35 -10.50 2.12 15.83
N ALA A 36 -9.72 2.58 16.83
CA ALA A 36 -8.74 3.63 16.64
C ALA A 36 -7.68 3.28 15.59
N LEU A 37 -7.18 2.04 15.59
CA LEU A 37 -6.22 1.57 14.59
C LEU A 37 -6.86 1.51 13.19
N ALA A 38 -8.05 0.93 13.07
CA ALA A 38 -8.75 0.83 11.79
C ALA A 38 -8.99 2.21 11.17
N THR A 39 -9.53 3.15 11.96
CA THR A 39 -9.75 4.54 11.51
C THR A 39 -8.45 5.21 11.09
N LEU A 40 -7.37 5.04 11.85
CA LEU A 40 -6.06 5.61 11.50
C LEU A 40 -5.55 5.09 10.16
N LEU A 41 -5.65 3.78 9.93
CA LEU A 41 -5.18 3.16 8.69
C LEU A 41 -6.04 3.58 7.48
N ASP A 42 -7.35 3.65 7.65
CA ASP A 42 -8.29 4.06 6.59
C ASP A 42 -8.08 5.53 6.21
N GLU A 43 -7.95 6.43 7.19
CA GLU A 43 -7.69 7.85 6.91
C GLU A 43 -6.32 8.05 6.23
N HIS A 44 -5.28 7.37 6.71
CA HIS A 44 -3.97 7.43 6.07
C HIS A 44 -4.06 6.94 4.63
N PHE A 45 -4.79 5.85 4.39
CA PHE A 45 -4.98 5.32 3.05
C PHE A 45 -5.59 6.37 2.13
N GLU A 46 -6.71 6.99 2.52
CA GLU A 46 -7.36 8.06 1.73
C GLU A 46 -6.42 9.25 1.48
N HIS A 47 -5.71 9.74 2.51
CA HIS A 47 -4.74 10.82 2.33
C HIS A 47 -3.56 10.42 1.43
N SER A 48 -3.15 9.16 1.47
CA SER A 48 -2.08 8.65 0.59
C SER A 48 -2.50 8.60 -0.88
N LEU A 49 -3.79 8.43 -1.18
CA LEU A 49 -4.32 8.47 -2.56
C LEU A 49 -4.33 9.91 -3.12
N VAL A 50 -4.62 10.90 -2.27
CA VAL A 50 -4.51 12.32 -2.65
C VAL A 50 -3.04 12.68 -2.95
N LEU A 51 -2.11 12.18 -2.13
CA LEU A 51 -0.69 12.44 -2.29
C LEU A 51 -0.10 11.73 -3.53
N ASP A 52 -0.54 10.51 -3.83
CA ASP A 52 -0.14 9.73 -5.01
C ASP A 52 -1.34 9.36 -5.91
N PRO A 53 -1.84 10.30 -6.73
CA PRO A 53 -2.95 10.06 -7.66
C PRO A 53 -2.72 8.91 -8.64
N LYS A 54 -1.46 8.64 -9.02
CA LYS A 54 -1.13 7.53 -9.91
C LYS A 54 -1.43 6.20 -9.23
N LYS A 55 -1.13 6.07 -7.94
CA LYS A 55 -1.45 4.86 -7.16
C LYS A 55 -2.97 4.64 -7.07
N ALA A 56 -3.76 5.70 -6.93
CA ALA A 56 -5.23 5.62 -7.00
C ALA A 56 -5.68 5.03 -8.36
N THR A 57 -5.18 5.56 -9.48
CA THR A 57 -5.49 5.01 -10.82
C THR A 57 -5.10 3.53 -10.94
N GLN A 58 -3.93 3.13 -10.42
CA GLN A 58 -3.45 1.74 -10.47
C GLN A 58 -4.34 0.73 -9.73
N MET A 59 -5.10 1.18 -8.72
CA MET A 59 -6.06 0.34 -8.00
C MET A 59 -7.50 0.47 -8.52
N GLY A 60 -7.71 1.19 -9.63
CA GLY A 60 -9.04 1.42 -10.20
C GLY A 60 -9.83 2.55 -9.53
N ASP A 61 -9.20 3.36 -8.69
CA ASP A 61 -9.80 4.57 -8.13
C ASP A 61 -9.47 5.78 -9.01
N TYR A 62 -10.48 6.26 -9.71
CA TYR A 62 -10.35 7.34 -10.70
C TYR A 62 -10.68 8.74 -10.15
N ARG A 63 -10.85 8.90 -8.83
CA ARG A 63 -11.20 10.20 -8.20
C ARG A 63 -10.16 11.30 -8.45
N TYR A 64 -8.92 10.94 -8.78
CA TYR A 64 -7.78 11.86 -8.96
C TYR A 64 -7.10 11.72 -10.33
N ASN A 65 -7.82 11.18 -11.33
CA ASN A 65 -7.25 10.90 -12.65
C ASN A 65 -6.80 12.13 -13.43
N ASP A 66 -7.28 13.32 -13.05
CA ASP A 66 -6.90 14.63 -13.58
C ASP A 66 -5.56 15.16 -13.05
N ARG A 67 -4.93 14.45 -12.09
CA ARG A 67 -3.74 14.93 -11.38
C ARG A 67 -2.52 14.06 -11.64
N LEU A 68 -1.35 14.71 -11.64
CA LEU A 68 -0.04 14.08 -11.65
C LEU A 68 0.83 14.71 -10.57
N ALA A 69 1.25 13.91 -9.58
CA ALA A 69 2.12 14.39 -8.51
C ALA A 69 3.57 14.57 -9.00
N ILE A 70 4.14 15.75 -8.77
CA ILE A 70 5.56 16.02 -8.97
C ILE A 70 6.31 15.60 -7.70
N THR A 71 6.63 14.31 -7.61
CA THR A 71 7.09 13.68 -6.35
C THR A 71 8.43 14.21 -5.81
N TYR A 72 9.25 14.82 -6.67
CA TYR A 72 10.55 15.41 -6.30
C TYR A 72 10.47 16.89 -5.89
N SER A 73 9.30 17.53 -6.02
CA SER A 73 9.13 18.92 -5.59
C SER A 73 9.31 19.04 -4.06
N GLU A 74 9.78 20.21 -3.60
CA GLU A 74 9.89 20.48 -2.17
C GLU A 74 8.54 20.40 -1.47
N GLU A 75 7.48 20.93 -2.09
CA GLU A 75 6.13 20.87 -1.56
C GLU A 75 5.67 19.43 -1.34
N HIS A 76 5.81 18.55 -2.35
CA HIS A 76 5.39 17.16 -2.23
C HIS A 76 6.16 16.44 -1.13
N ARG A 77 7.48 16.63 -1.06
CA ARG A 77 8.32 16.03 0.00
C ARG A 77 7.92 16.51 1.38
N ARG A 78 7.69 17.82 1.55
CA ARG A 78 7.23 18.40 2.83
C ARG A 78 5.87 17.85 3.25
N THR A 79 4.92 17.77 2.31
CA THR A 79 3.58 17.22 2.57
C THR A 79 3.64 15.74 2.92
N LYS A 80 4.45 14.96 2.20
CA LYS A 80 4.68 13.54 2.50
C LYS A 80 5.25 13.37 3.92
N ARG A 81 6.31 14.11 4.24
CA ARG A 81 6.96 14.07 5.56
C ARG A 81 5.98 14.42 6.68
N ALA A 82 5.20 15.50 6.51
CA ALA A 82 4.19 15.90 7.48
C ALA A 82 3.12 14.82 7.69
N LEU A 83 2.68 14.15 6.62
CA LEU A 83 1.76 13.03 6.70
C LEU A 83 2.37 11.87 7.51
N ASP A 84 3.60 11.48 7.22
CA ASP A 84 4.28 10.40 7.95
C ASP A 84 4.46 10.74 9.44
N GLU A 85 4.82 11.98 9.78
CA GLU A 85 4.96 12.46 11.17
C GLU A 85 3.62 12.46 11.92
N GLU A 86 2.56 12.96 11.30
CA GLU A 86 1.22 13.01 11.88
C GLU A 86 0.75 11.59 12.23
N TYR A 87 0.78 10.69 11.26
CA TYR A 87 0.25 9.35 11.42
C TYR A 87 1.12 8.47 12.33
N LEU A 88 2.44 8.65 12.33
CA LEU A 88 3.30 7.99 13.32
C LEU A 88 2.98 8.47 14.74
N THR A 89 2.81 9.78 14.93
CA THR A 89 2.47 10.35 16.24
C THR A 89 1.13 9.80 16.76
N ARG A 90 0.11 9.77 15.90
CA ARG A 90 -1.21 9.22 16.23
C ARG A 90 -1.15 7.70 16.50
N LEU A 91 -0.36 6.95 15.73
CA LEU A 91 -0.21 5.52 15.93
C LEU A 91 0.37 5.22 17.33
N LEU A 92 1.37 5.99 17.75
CA LEU A 92 2.04 5.80 19.05
C LEU A 92 1.13 6.07 20.26
N THR A 93 -0.05 6.70 20.08
CA THR A 93 -1.05 6.82 21.16
C THR A 93 -1.88 5.57 21.37
N ILE A 94 -1.88 4.63 20.41
CA ILE A 94 -2.60 3.36 20.51
C ILE A 94 -1.70 2.37 21.27
N ASN A 95 -2.19 1.86 22.39
CA ASN A 95 -1.47 0.84 23.15
C ASN A 95 -1.45 -0.49 22.38
N ARG A 96 -0.28 -0.85 21.85
CA ARG A 96 -0.06 -2.10 21.10
C ARG A 96 -0.49 -3.35 21.88
N GLY A 97 -0.39 -3.33 23.21
CA GLY A 97 -0.78 -4.47 24.06
C GLY A 97 -2.29 -4.76 24.08
N ASP A 98 -3.11 -3.78 23.68
CA ASP A 98 -4.57 -3.89 23.64
C ASP A 98 -5.10 -4.36 22.29
N LEU A 99 -4.20 -4.69 21.34
CA LEU A 99 -4.53 -5.15 19.99
C LEU A 99 -4.42 -6.68 19.89
N SER A 100 -5.22 -7.30 19.02
CA SER A 100 -5.03 -8.72 18.63
C SER A 100 -3.70 -8.90 17.90
N TYR A 101 -3.23 -10.15 17.75
CA TYR A 101 -1.98 -10.44 17.05
C TYR A 101 -1.93 -9.85 15.63
N GLN A 102 -3.01 -10.01 14.87
CA GLN A 102 -3.09 -9.52 13.49
C GLN A 102 -3.05 -7.99 13.44
N GLU A 103 -3.70 -7.32 14.39
CA GLU A 103 -3.66 -5.86 14.51
C GLU A 103 -2.31 -5.36 14.98
N GLN A 104 -1.63 -6.07 15.89
CA GLN A 104 -0.25 -5.77 16.28
C GLN A 104 0.69 -5.85 15.08
N LEU A 105 0.51 -6.83 14.19
CA LEU A 105 1.30 -6.92 12.96
C LEU A 105 1.03 -5.72 12.04
N SER A 106 -0.23 -5.36 11.82
CA SER A 106 -0.59 -4.17 11.03
C SER A 106 -0.02 -2.89 11.64
N TYR A 107 -0.11 -2.73 12.96
CA TYR A 107 0.49 -1.63 13.71
C TYR A 107 2.00 -1.56 13.48
N ASP A 108 2.70 -2.68 13.68
CA ASP A 108 4.16 -2.74 13.57
C ASP A 108 4.64 -2.45 12.15
N MET A 109 3.98 -3.02 11.14
CA MET A 109 4.27 -2.75 9.74
C MET A 109 4.04 -1.28 9.40
N PHE A 110 2.92 -0.71 9.84
CA PHE A 110 2.61 0.69 9.60
C PHE A 110 3.67 1.60 10.24
N ARG A 111 4.03 1.35 11.50
CA ARG A 111 5.10 2.07 12.22
C ARG A 111 6.42 2.03 11.45
N VAL A 112 6.91 0.83 11.14
CA VAL A 112 8.20 0.65 10.47
C VAL A 112 8.23 1.38 9.13
N LEU A 113 7.14 1.33 8.35
CA LEU A 113 7.09 2.02 7.06
C LEU A 113 7.13 3.55 7.20
N ARG A 114 6.56 4.13 8.27
CA ARG A 114 6.61 5.58 8.51
C ARG A 114 7.99 5.99 9.01
N GLU A 115 8.54 5.25 9.97
CA GLU A 115 9.89 5.48 10.51
C GLU A 115 10.94 5.40 9.39
N GLN A 116 10.90 4.37 8.55
CA GLN A 116 11.78 4.23 7.40
C GLN A 116 11.60 5.36 6.39
N SER A 117 10.38 5.83 6.20
CA SER A 117 10.15 6.96 5.30
C SER A 117 10.77 8.25 5.83
N LEU A 118 10.64 8.51 7.13
CA LEU A 118 11.23 9.69 7.77
C LEU A 118 12.77 9.61 7.84
N GLU A 119 13.31 8.43 8.13
CA GLU A 119 14.76 8.19 8.05
C GLU A 119 15.28 8.35 6.62
N GLY A 120 14.49 7.95 5.63
CA GLY A 120 14.79 8.12 4.21
C GLY A 120 15.03 9.57 3.80
N ASP A 121 14.45 10.55 4.49
CA ASP A 121 14.66 11.98 4.21
C ASP A 121 16.11 12.43 4.45
N LEU A 122 16.90 11.68 5.22
CA LEU A 122 18.34 11.91 5.39
C LEU A 122 19.13 11.70 4.07
N TYR A 123 18.54 10.97 3.12
CA TYR A 123 19.15 10.63 1.85
C TYR A 123 18.45 11.42 0.73
N PRO A 124 19.11 12.42 0.11
CA PRO A 124 18.45 13.34 -0.82
C PRO A 124 18.24 12.72 -2.22
N SER A 125 17.48 11.63 -2.30
CA SER A 125 17.16 10.88 -3.54
C SER A 125 16.47 11.75 -4.60
N HIS A 126 15.78 12.81 -4.19
CA HIS A 126 15.18 13.81 -5.09
C HIS A 126 16.21 14.57 -5.94
N LEU A 127 17.48 14.59 -5.54
CA LEU A 127 18.59 15.14 -6.35
C LEU A 127 19.08 14.14 -7.42
N GLN A 128 18.54 12.93 -7.44
CA GLN A 128 18.81 11.89 -8.44
C GLN A 128 17.49 11.42 -9.09
N PRO A 129 16.76 12.30 -9.80
CA PRO A 129 15.43 11.99 -10.33
C PRO A 129 15.43 11.02 -11.52
N VAL A 130 16.61 10.60 -11.99
CA VAL A 130 16.78 9.75 -13.17
C VAL A 130 17.50 8.46 -12.80
N ASN A 131 16.88 7.32 -13.10
CA ASN A 131 17.48 5.99 -13.04
C ASN A 131 16.85 5.07 -14.11
N GLN A 132 17.38 3.87 -14.29
CA GLN A 132 16.96 2.93 -15.34
C GLN A 132 15.57 2.29 -15.13
N PHE A 133 14.99 2.39 -13.94
CA PHE A 133 13.73 1.70 -13.57
C PHE A 133 12.58 2.66 -13.32
N TYR A 134 12.80 3.69 -12.53
CA TYR A 134 11.77 4.54 -11.93
C TYR A 134 11.91 5.97 -12.43
N LEU A 135 11.33 6.22 -13.60
CA LEU A 135 11.27 7.54 -14.23
C LEU A 135 9.83 8.03 -14.32
N MET A 136 9.61 9.30 -13.95
CA MET A 136 8.31 9.94 -14.12
C MET A 136 7.91 9.96 -15.60
N THR A 137 8.85 10.25 -16.51
CA THR A 137 8.62 10.25 -17.96
C THR A 137 8.17 8.88 -18.49
N ASN A 138 8.81 7.79 -18.06
CA ASN A 138 8.38 6.44 -18.43
C ASN A 138 7.00 6.11 -17.87
N SER A 139 6.71 6.54 -16.64
CA SER A 139 5.39 6.32 -16.02
C SER A 139 4.30 7.09 -16.77
N PHE A 140 4.58 8.34 -17.16
CA PHE A 140 3.65 9.19 -17.91
C PHE A 140 3.37 8.61 -19.31
N ALA A 141 4.39 8.16 -20.02
CA ALA A 141 4.22 7.51 -21.33
C ALA A 141 3.39 6.22 -21.22
N GLN A 142 3.59 5.41 -20.17
CA GLN A 142 2.77 4.21 -19.92
C GLN A 142 1.32 4.56 -19.60
N LEU A 143 1.06 5.62 -18.84
CA LEU A 143 -0.31 6.09 -18.59
C LEU A 143 -0.99 6.54 -19.89
N GLY A 144 -0.25 7.17 -20.80
CA GLY A 144 -0.76 7.67 -22.07
C GLY A 144 -0.80 6.68 -23.23
N SER A 145 -0.40 5.42 -23.02
CA SER A 145 -0.26 4.45 -24.12
C SER A 145 -1.59 3.95 -24.69
N GLY A 146 -2.70 4.15 -23.96
CA GLY A 146 -3.99 3.53 -24.27
C GLY A 146 -4.14 2.08 -23.80
N GLU A 147 -3.05 1.43 -23.39
CA GLU A 147 -3.02 0.06 -22.88
C GLU A 147 -2.70 -0.02 -21.37
N GLY A 148 -2.44 1.13 -20.74
CA GLY A 148 -2.09 1.25 -19.33
C GLY A 148 -3.30 1.27 -18.38
N VAL A 149 -3.04 1.64 -17.13
CA VAL A 149 -4.07 1.72 -16.08
C VAL A 149 -4.99 2.94 -16.19
N HIS A 150 -4.62 3.94 -17.00
CA HIS A 150 -5.48 5.10 -17.27
C HIS A 150 -6.53 4.71 -18.32
N PRO A 151 -7.83 4.84 -18.04
CA PRO A 151 -8.86 4.52 -19.02
C PRO A 151 -8.86 5.52 -20.18
N PHE A 152 -9.34 5.12 -21.36
CA PHE A 152 -9.58 6.02 -22.50
C PHE A 152 -10.93 5.67 -23.18
N GLN A 153 -11.97 5.51 -22.36
CA GLN A 153 -13.27 4.98 -22.79
C GLN A 153 -14.34 6.07 -22.92
N SER A 154 -14.15 7.22 -22.28
CA SER A 154 -15.07 8.35 -22.27
C SER A 154 -14.32 9.67 -22.48
N VAL A 155 -15.03 10.72 -22.91
CA VAL A 155 -14.46 12.06 -23.07
C VAL A 155 -13.77 12.54 -21.80
N LYS A 156 -14.37 12.28 -20.63
CA LYS A 156 -13.78 12.61 -19.33
C LYS A 156 -12.40 11.97 -19.15
N ASP A 157 -12.22 10.74 -19.58
CA ASP A 157 -10.92 10.07 -19.40
C ASP A 157 -9.81 10.71 -20.23
N TYR A 158 -10.15 11.19 -21.45
CA TYR A 158 -9.23 11.97 -22.27
C TYR A 158 -8.93 13.34 -21.62
N ASP A 159 -9.94 14.02 -21.09
CA ASP A 159 -9.78 15.31 -20.41
C ASP A 159 -8.93 15.19 -19.14
N ASP A 160 -9.15 14.14 -18.35
CA ASP A 160 -8.34 13.81 -17.17
C ASP A 160 -6.87 13.59 -17.58
N PHE A 161 -6.62 12.82 -18.64
CA PHE A 161 -5.25 12.59 -19.12
C PHE A 161 -4.58 13.89 -19.60
N LEU A 162 -5.31 14.72 -20.37
CA LEU A 162 -4.83 16.02 -20.81
C LEU A 162 -4.49 16.93 -19.63
N SER A 163 -5.27 16.88 -18.55
CA SER A 163 -5.02 17.65 -17.33
C SER A 163 -3.71 17.27 -16.67
N ARG A 164 -3.27 16.00 -16.76
CA ARG A 164 -1.95 15.57 -16.28
C ARG A 164 -0.77 16.13 -17.06
N ALA A 165 -0.99 16.63 -18.28
CA ALA A 165 0.03 17.13 -19.18
C ALA A 165 0.24 18.66 -19.12
N ASN A 166 -0.65 19.38 -18.41
CA ASN A 166 -0.65 20.85 -18.29
C ASN A 166 -0.20 21.29 -16.89
#